data_AF-A0A0N1HUE3-F1
#
_entry.id   AF-A0A0N1HUE3-F1
#
_cell.length_a   1.000
_cell.length_b   1.000
_cell.length_c   1.000
_cell.angle_alpha   90.00
_cell.angle_beta   90.00
_cell.angle_gamma   90.00
#
_symmetry.space_group_name_H-M   'P 1'
#
loop_
_entity.id
_entity.type
_entity.pdbx_description
1 polymer ?
#
loop_
_entity_poly.entity_id
_entity_poly.type
_entity_poly.pdbx_seq_one_letter_code
_entity_poly.pdbx_strand_id
1 'polypeptide(L)'
;MSRAPPQHAAQARHARGLPIARMRHALLVVACLVLLSLLWDHYSVDGTQGLKVVPRWSGFIQSAMAAEEPTDRHEVEITPAAVEDAALDEHAKAQVDERANFHDEAAAEAAAAEKVAEPADPDSEHLNLDDLSDEELKSLLSDKKKGRVNLKHYKGREALITAIREVESKETAQKAFRKEAALATRWYVETREELKYSRAAARRAKASRIKHGGQVPATLRSDHNADAPKHELRILYSEADGYGKHFTDLVKDLETLEGVKLPNLDAFNIVSEPYTVSKESFLLGHVLQISFYGVLALAIMPDLLPFLPQAVRNFLRTRRGLVLSTAFMLNMLSRSVVQTNAFEVYFDDELIYSTMKFAGRLPTSEMVSNMLLERTILKDYAAAMGRQVVGAATAPL
;
A
#
# COMPACT_ATOMS: atom_id res chain seq x y z
N MET A 1 16.33 22.94 19.72
CA MET A 1 14.89 23.15 19.44
C MET A 1 14.24 21.77 19.29
N SER A 2 13.44 21.36 20.27
CA SER A 2 12.72 20.08 20.27
C SER A 2 11.54 20.19 19.31
N ARG A 3 11.58 19.53 18.15
CA ARG A 3 10.42 19.44 17.25
C ARG A 3 9.30 18.69 17.99
N ALA A 4 8.11 19.29 18.03
CA ALA A 4 6.93 18.65 18.58
C ALA A 4 6.65 17.35 17.78
N PRO A 5 6.27 16.24 18.43
CA PRO A 5 5.97 15.00 17.73
C PRO A 5 4.76 15.23 16.80
N PRO A 6 4.82 14.75 15.54
CA PRO A 6 3.76 14.97 14.56
C PRO A 6 2.43 14.37 15.05
N GLN A 7 1.33 15.07 14.79
CA GLN A 7 -0.03 14.67 15.19
C GLN A 7 -0.44 13.29 14.63
N HIS A 8 0.21 12.79 13.57
CA HIS A 8 0.05 11.43 13.08
C HIS A 8 0.49 10.34 14.07
N ALA A 9 1.34 10.66 15.04
CA ALA A 9 1.67 9.75 16.15
C ALA A 9 0.45 9.46 17.04
N ALA A 10 -0.59 10.31 17.06
CA ALA A 10 -1.81 10.09 17.82
C ALA A 10 -2.80 9.15 17.08
N GLN A 11 -2.92 9.26 15.77
CA GLN A 11 -3.70 8.33 14.94
C GLN A 11 -3.07 6.93 14.93
N ALA A 12 -1.74 6.85 14.87
CA ALA A 12 -1.00 5.60 15.07
C ALA A 12 -1.11 5.04 16.49
N ARG A 13 -1.51 5.83 17.50
CA ARG A 13 -1.77 5.34 18.88
C ARG A 13 -3.20 4.85 19.07
N HIS A 14 -4.20 5.41 18.39
CA HIS A 14 -5.57 4.88 18.43
C HIS A 14 -5.66 3.50 17.75
N ALA A 15 -4.87 3.25 16.71
CA ALA A 15 -4.71 1.91 16.13
C ALA A 15 -4.03 0.89 17.07
N ARG A 16 -3.33 1.34 18.12
CA ARG A 16 -2.64 0.47 19.12
C ARG A 16 -3.54 -0.01 20.27
N GLY A 17 -4.73 0.56 20.44
CA GLY A 17 -5.70 0.08 21.45
C GLY A 17 -6.51 -1.14 21.03
N LEU A 18 -6.78 -1.29 19.73
CA LEU A 18 -7.46 -2.46 19.16
C LEU A 18 -6.71 -3.81 19.29
N PRO A 19 -5.37 -3.90 19.17
CA PRO A 19 -4.67 -5.19 19.22
C PRO A 19 -4.66 -5.83 20.60
N ILE A 20 -4.65 -5.09 21.71
CA ILE A 20 -4.69 -5.68 23.06
C ILE A 20 -6.02 -6.40 23.30
N ALA A 21 -7.13 -5.80 22.85
CA ALA A 21 -8.43 -6.44 22.87
C ALA A 21 -8.44 -7.69 21.98
N ARG A 22 -7.89 -7.61 20.76
CA ARG A 22 -7.80 -8.76 19.84
C ARG A 22 -6.87 -9.87 20.33
N MET A 23 -5.79 -9.55 21.02
CA MET A 23 -4.85 -10.52 21.59
C MET A 23 -5.46 -11.24 22.80
N ARG A 24 -6.20 -10.52 23.65
CA ARG A 24 -7.03 -11.14 24.71
C ARG A 24 -8.09 -12.05 24.10
N HIS A 25 -8.76 -11.63 23.03
CA HIS A 25 -9.73 -12.48 22.34
C HIS A 25 -9.06 -13.70 21.69
N ALA A 26 -7.89 -13.56 21.07
CA ALA A 26 -7.17 -14.69 20.47
C ALA A 26 -6.70 -15.69 21.52
N LEU A 27 -6.12 -15.23 22.63
CA LEU A 27 -5.76 -16.09 23.76
C LEU A 27 -6.97 -16.76 24.40
N LEU A 28 -8.08 -16.02 24.53
CA LEU A 28 -9.33 -16.55 25.05
C LEU A 28 -9.95 -17.57 24.09
N VAL A 29 -9.85 -17.37 22.78
CA VAL A 29 -10.27 -18.34 21.76
C VAL A 29 -9.39 -19.58 21.79
N VAL A 30 -8.06 -19.45 21.90
CA VAL A 30 -7.17 -20.62 22.02
C VAL A 30 -7.44 -21.36 23.33
N ALA A 31 -7.59 -20.65 24.45
CA ALA A 31 -7.95 -21.25 25.74
C ALA A 31 -9.34 -21.91 25.67
N CYS A 32 -10.33 -21.28 25.02
CA CYS A 32 -11.65 -21.86 24.80
C CYS A 32 -11.59 -23.09 23.90
N LEU A 33 -10.76 -23.10 22.84
CA LEU A 33 -10.59 -24.26 21.97
C LEU A 33 -9.93 -25.42 22.72
N VAL A 34 -8.94 -25.14 23.55
CA VAL A 34 -8.32 -26.15 24.44
C VAL A 34 -9.35 -26.66 25.45
N LEU A 35 -10.09 -25.77 26.11
CA LEU A 35 -11.12 -26.13 27.09
C LEU A 35 -12.28 -26.91 26.45
N LEU A 36 -12.76 -26.51 25.26
CA LEU A 36 -13.78 -27.23 24.50
C LEU A 36 -13.29 -28.61 24.09
N SER A 37 -12.02 -28.74 23.69
CA SER A 37 -11.42 -30.03 23.37
C SER A 37 -11.41 -30.95 24.61
N LEU A 38 -11.10 -30.40 25.79
CA LEU A 38 -11.11 -31.13 27.05
C LEU A 38 -12.53 -31.48 27.54
N LEU A 39 -13.48 -30.54 27.41
CA LEU A 39 -14.89 -30.74 27.76
C LEU A 39 -15.56 -31.77 26.85
N TRP A 40 -15.22 -31.78 25.56
CA TRP A 40 -15.74 -32.76 24.60
C TRP A 40 -15.30 -34.19 24.96
N ASP A 41 -14.05 -34.36 25.41
CA ASP A 41 -13.58 -35.67 25.89
C ASP A 41 -14.30 -36.09 27.17
N HIS A 42 -14.52 -35.16 28.11
CA HIS A 42 -15.29 -35.46 29.32
C HIS A 42 -16.73 -35.88 29.01
N TYR A 43 -17.37 -35.21 28.03
CA TYR A 43 -18.73 -35.52 27.59
C TYR A 43 -18.81 -36.85 26.81
N SER A 44 -17.73 -37.24 26.12
CA SER A 44 -17.67 -38.51 25.40
C SER A 44 -17.45 -39.73 26.30
N VAL A 45 -16.91 -39.55 27.51
CA VAL A 45 -16.60 -40.66 28.44
C VAL A 45 -17.85 -41.19 29.16
N ASP A 46 -18.91 -40.38 29.28
CA ASP A 46 -20.16 -40.79 29.96
C ASP A 46 -21.05 -41.74 29.15
N GLY A 47 -20.60 -42.17 27.96
CA GLY A 47 -21.00 -43.45 27.34
C GLY A 47 -22.49 -43.71 27.07
N THR A 48 -23.39 -42.75 27.28
CA THR A 48 -24.82 -43.05 27.39
C THR A 48 -25.71 -42.52 26.28
N GLN A 49 -25.23 -41.74 25.31
CA GLN A 49 -26.06 -41.42 24.12
C GLN A 49 -25.27 -41.47 22.81
N GLY A 50 -25.68 -42.38 21.93
CA GLY A 50 -25.09 -42.63 20.63
C GLY A 50 -25.36 -41.52 19.63
N LEU A 51 -24.49 -40.51 19.59
CA LEU A 51 -24.37 -39.59 18.46
C LEU A 51 -23.14 -39.95 17.62
N LYS A 52 -23.36 -40.86 16.66
CA LYS A 52 -22.43 -41.17 15.55
C LYS A 52 -22.40 -40.05 14.51
N VAL A 53 -22.13 -38.81 14.92
CA VAL A 53 -21.86 -37.73 13.98
C VAL A 53 -20.50 -37.15 14.32
N VAL A 54 -19.46 -37.78 13.76
CA VAL A 54 -18.12 -37.19 13.70
C VAL A 54 -18.21 -36.01 12.74
N PRO A 55 -17.95 -34.76 13.15
CA PRO A 55 -17.85 -33.67 12.20
C PRO A 55 -16.69 -33.97 11.25
N ARG A 56 -16.98 -34.07 9.95
CA ARG A 56 -15.98 -34.25 8.89
C ARG A 56 -15.18 -32.94 8.73
N TRP A 57 -14.13 -32.79 9.52
CA TRP A 57 -13.15 -31.69 9.42
C TRP A 57 -12.32 -31.71 8.12
N SER A 58 -12.48 -32.73 7.27
CA SER A 58 -11.75 -32.87 6.00
C SER A 58 -12.00 -31.71 5.03
N GLY A 59 -13.15 -31.06 5.07
CA GLY A 59 -13.47 -29.93 4.19
C GLY A 59 -12.68 -28.65 4.49
N PHE A 60 -12.32 -28.41 5.77
CA PHE A 60 -11.58 -27.21 6.16
C PHE A 60 -10.09 -27.30 5.80
N ILE A 61 -9.50 -28.50 5.94
CA ILE A 61 -8.10 -28.76 5.58
C ILE A 61 -7.94 -28.76 4.05
N GLN A 62 -8.90 -29.29 3.28
CA GLN A 62 -8.88 -29.20 1.82
C GLN A 62 -8.98 -27.75 1.33
N SER A 63 -9.75 -26.89 2.00
CA SER A 63 -9.85 -25.47 1.65
C SER A 63 -8.57 -24.69 1.97
N ALA A 64 -7.84 -25.07 3.02
CA ALA A 64 -6.56 -24.45 3.38
C ALA A 64 -5.40 -24.95 2.50
N MET A 65 -5.39 -26.22 2.08
CA MET A 65 -4.37 -26.75 1.17
C MET A 65 -4.60 -26.34 -0.30
N ALA A 66 -5.84 -26.09 -0.70
CA ALA A 66 -6.16 -25.51 -2.02
C ALA A 66 -5.69 -24.05 -2.18
N ALA A 67 -5.25 -23.39 -1.09
CA ALA A 67 -4.75 -22.02 -1.12
C ALA A 67 -3.22 -21.92 -1.35
N GLU A 68 -2.47 -23.03 -1.34
CA GLU A 68 -1.00 -23.04 -1.49
C GLU A 68 -0.47 -23.66 -2.81
N GLU A 69 -1.32 -24.08 -3.75
CA GLU A 69 -0.89 -24.35 -5.13
C GLU A 69 -1.07 -23.11 -6.02
N PRO A 70 -0.10 -22.77 -6.89
CA PRO A 70 -0.23 -21.67 -7.83
C PRO A 70 -1.11 -22.13 -9.00
N THR A 71 -2.43 -22.02 -8.86
CA THR A 71 -3.35 -22.39 -9.95
C THR A 71 -4.45 -21.36 -10.14
N ASP A 72 -4.66 -21.04 -11.42
CA ASP A 72 -5.70 -20.22 -12.00
C ASP A 72 -7.02 -20.19 -11.23
N ARG A 73 -7.49 -18.96 -10.95
CA ARG A 73 -8.74 -18.69 -10.24
C ARG A 73 -9.94 -19.14 -11.06
N HIS A 74 -10.74 -20.05 -10.49
CA HIS A 74 -12.17 -20.16 -10.75
C HIS A 74 -12.93 -19.37 -9.67
N GLU A 75 -13.78 -18.45 -10.12
CA GLU A 75 -14.59 -17.58 -9.28
C GLU A 75 -15.78 -18.33 -8.65
N VAL A 76 -16.04 -18.02 -7.38
CA VAL A 76 -17.29 -18.31 -6.68
C VAL A 76 -18.22 -17.11 -6.89
N GLU A 77 -19.37 -17.37 -7.49
CA GLU A 77 -20.45 -16.43 -7.73
C GLU A 77 -21.15 -16.07 -6.41
N ILE A 78 -21.15 -14.79 -6.03
CA ILE A 78 -21.88 -14.27 -4.87
C ILE A 78 -23.05 -13.42 -5.39
N THR A 79 -24.27 -13.91 -5.18
CA THR A 79 -25.52 -13.15 -5.38
C THR A 79 -25.76 -12.20 -4.20
N PRO A 80 -26.20 -10.95 -4.42
CA PRO A 80 -26.52 -10.03 -3.33
C PRO A 80 -27.94 -10.30 -2.79
N ALA A 81 -28.06 -10.37 -1.46
CA ALA A 81 -29.33 -10.41 -0.76
C ALA A 81 -29.90 -8.99 -0.60
N ALA A 82 -31.21 -8.87 -0.81
CA ALA A 82 -32.01 -7.67 -0.59
C ALA A 82 -32.02 -7.28 0.90
N VAL A 83 -31.94 -5.97 1.18
CA VAL A 83 -32.10 -5.40 2.53
C VAL A 83 -33.38 -4.58 2.53
N GLU A 84 -34.30 -4.96 3.42
CA GLU A 84 -35.52 -4.22 3.76
C GLU A 84 -35.22 -3.07 4.73
N ASP A 85 -35.97 -1.98 4.53
CA ASP A 85 -35.99 -0.77 5.35
C ASP A 85 -36.52 -1.01 6.78
N ALA A 86 -35.84 -0.44 7.77
CA ALA A 86 -36.45 -0.11 9.05
C ALA A 86 -35.80 1.15 9.64
N ALA A 87 -36.62 2.20 9.74
CA ALA A 87 -36.30 3.49 10.33
C ALA A 87 -36.25 3.42 11.87
N LEU A 88 -35.36 4.21 12.49
CA LEU A 88 -35.59 4.89 13.78
C LEU A 88 -34.48 5.91 14.13
N ASP A 89 -34.92 7.15 14.26
CA ASP A 89 -34.55 8.33 15.08
C ASP A 89 -33.10 8.79 15.38
N GLU A 90 -32.95 10.06 14.98
CA GLU A 90 -32.18 11.19 15.47
C GLU A 90 -31.39 11.08 16.79
N HIS A 91 -30.08 11.34 16.69
CA HIS A 91 -29.40 12.28 17.59
C HIS A 91 -28.22 12.98 16.89
N ALA A 92 -28.34 14.29 16.72
CA ALA A 92 -27.37 15.16 16.08
C ALA A 92 -26.07 15.33 16.89
N LYS A 93 -24.94 14.99 16.27
CA LYS A 93 -23.62 15.55 16.59
C LYS A 93 -22.89 15.85 15.29
N ALA A 94 -22.48 17.11 15.15
CA ALA A 94 -21.80 17.67 13.99
C ALA A 94 -20.57 16.83 13.59
N GLN A 95 -20.67 16.16 12.44
CA GLN A 95 -19.53 15.63 11.70
C GLN A 95 -19.00 16.72 10.79
N VAL A 96 -17.68 16.93 10.85
CA VAL A 96 -16.93 17.72 9.87
C VAL A 96 -16.88 16.89 8.59
N ASP A 97 -17.53 17.37 7.54
CA ASP A 97 -17.57 16.76 6.21
C ASP A 97 -16.18 16.74 5.56
N GLU A 98 -15.49 15.61 5.64
CA GLU A 98 -14.31 15.26 4.80
C GLU A 98 -14.71 14.53 3.50
N ARG A 99 -16.01 14.45 3.18
CA ARG A 99 -16.52 13.78 1.97
C ARG A 99 -16.48 14.62 0.69
N ALA A 100 -15.95 15.85 0.75
CA ALA A 100 -15.98 16.77 -0.39
C ALA A 100 -14.84 16.59 -1.43
N ASN A 101 -13.86 15.69 -1.26
CA ASN A 101 -12.65 15.72 -2.10
C ASN A 101 -12.42 14.53 -3.06
N PHE A 102 -13.37 13.60 -3.24
CA PHE A 102 -13.19 12.47 -4.18
C PHE A 102 -14.10 12.52 -5.42
N HIS A 103 -15.06 13.44 -5.48
CA HIS A 103 -15.88 13.63 -6.70
C HIS A 103 -15.22 14.54 -7.74
N ASP A 104 -14.20 15.31 -7.35
CA ASP A 104 -13.46 16.19 -8.24
C ASP A 104 -12.34 15.48 -9.02
N GLU A 105 -11.97 14.25 -8.68
CA GLU A 105 -10.92 13.51 -9.40
C GLU A 105 -11.40 13.05 -10.78
N ALA A 106 -12.61 12.48 -10.88
CA ALA A 106 -13.21 12.11 -12.16
C ALA A 106 -13.57 13.34 -13.02
N ALA A 107 -13.94 14.46 -12.39
CA ALA A 107 -14.22 15.71 -13.08
C ALA A 107 -12.93 16.41 -13.55
N ALA A 108 -11.84 16.34 -12.78
CA ALA A 108 -10.52 16.81 -13.16
C ALA A 108 -9.90 15.94 -14.26
N GLU A 109 -10.08 14.61 -14.24
CA GLU A 109 -9.69 13.72 -15.32
C GLU A 109 -10.46 14.02 -16.62
N ALA A 110 -11.77 14.27 -16.54
CA ALA A 110 -12.57 14.65 -17.70
C ALA A 110 -12.18 16.04 -18.26
N ALA A 111 -11.92 17.02 -17.39
CA ALA A 111 -11.50 18.37 -17.80
C ALA A 111 -10.06 18.41 -18.34
N ALA A 112 -9.18 17.52 -17.87
CA ALA A 112 -7.85 17.34 -18.42
C ALA A 112 -7.90 16.64 -19.79
N ALA A 113 -8.78 15.65 -19.97
CA ALA A 113 -8.99 14.98 -21.26
C ALA A 113 -9.53 15.94 -22.34
N GLU A 114 -10.36 16.92 -21.97
CA GLU A 114 -10.94 17.88 -22.92
C GLU A 114 -9.94 19.00 -23.32
N LYS A 115 -8.99 19.36 -22.46
CA LYS A 115 -8.00 20.43 -22.73
C LYS A 115 -6.76 20.00 -23.53
N VAL A 116 -6.49 18.70 -23.66
CA VAL A 116 -5.33 18.17 -24.39
C VAL A 116 -5.72 17.70 -25.80
N ALA A 117 -6.60 18.44 -26.47
CA ALA A 117 -6.77 18.34 -27.92
C ALA A 117 -5.64 19.08 -28.65
N GLU A 118 -4.38 18.77 -28.31
CA GLU A 118 -3.21 19.14 -29.12
C GLU A 118 -3.18 18.19 -30.34
N PRO A 119 -2.88 18.66 -31.56
CA PRO A 119 -2.94 17.80 -32.75
C PRO A 119 -2.05 16.58 -32.57
N ALA A 120 -2.66 15.40 -32.68
CA ALA A 120 -2.00 14.11 -32.61
C ALA A 120 -0.74 14.12 -33.48
N ASP A 121 0.35 13.60 -32.91
CA ASP A 121 1.62 13.40 -33.60
C ASP A 121 1.33 12.67 -34.92
N PRO A 122 1.56 13.26 -36.11
CA PRO A 122 1.14 12.69 -37.38
C PRO A 122 1.80 11.35 -37.69
N ASP A 123 2.84 11.00 -36.95
CA ASP A 123 3.59 9.75 -37.06
C ASP A 123 3.07 8.63 -36.14
N SER A 124 2.06 8.88 -35.30
CA SER A 124 1.37 7.77 -34.62
C SER A 124 0.45 7.10 -35.62
N GLU A 125 0.99 6.13 -36.37
CA GLU A 125 0.20 5.17 -37.14
C GLU A 125 -0.80 4.51 -36.18
N HIS A 126 -2.01 5.04 -36.14
CA HIS A 126 -3.14 4.39 -35.46
C HIS A 126 -3.40 3.11 -36.24
N LEU A 127 -2.83 2.01 -35.76
CA LEU A 127 -3.12 0.67 -36.24
C LEU A 127 -4.63 0.53 -36.37
N ASN A 128 -5.10 0.19 -37.57
CA ASN A 128 -6.52 -0.01 -37.80
C ASN A 128 -6.95 -1.28 -37.05
N LEU A 129 -7.42 -1.12 -35.81
CA LEU A 129 -7.83 -2.22 -34.93
C LEU A 129 -8.98 -3.04 -35.54
N ASP A 130 -9.70 -2.46 -36.50
CA ASP A 130 -10.83 -3.08 -37.18
C ASP A 130 -10.41 -4.15 -38.22
N ASP A 131 -9.11 -4.26 -38.52
CA ASP A 131 -8.59 -5.29 -39.42
C ASP A 131 -7.93 -6.48 -38.68
N LEU A 132 -7.71 -6.35 -37.36
CA LEU A 132 -7.07 -7.37 -36.54
C LEU A 132 -8.05 -8.48 -36.13
N SER A 133 -7.54 -9.71 -36.11
CA SER A 133 -8.23 -10.88 -35.57
C SER A 133 -8.39 -10.81 -34.04
N ASP A 134 -9.32 -11.59 -33.49
CA ASP A 134 -9.56 -11.62 -32.04
C ASP A 134 -8.32 -12.10 -31.27
N GLU A 135 -7.53 -13.02 -31.84
CA GLU A 135 -6.27 -13.49 -31.29
C GLU A 135 -5.20 -12.39 -31.28
N GLU A 136 -5.08 -11.61 -32.35
CA GLU A 136 -4.15 -10.48 -32.43
C GLU A 136 -4.54 -9.38 -31.45
N LEU A 137 -5.83 -9.08 -31.30
CA LEU A 137 -6.32 -8.11 -30.31
C LEU A 137 -6.02 -8.58 -28.87
N LYS A 138 -6.20 -9.88 -28.57
CA LYS A 138 -5.83 -10.45 -27.26
C LYS A 138 -4.33 -10.37 -27.02
N SER A 139 -3.50 -10.68 -28.02
CA SER A 139 -2.05 -10.56 -27.94
C SER A 139 -1.63 -9.11 -27.71
N LEU A 140 -2.17 -8.18 -28.49
CA LEU A 140 -1.88 -6.76 -28.39
C LEU A 140 -2.26 -6.19 -27.03
N LEU A 141 -3.44 -6.56 -26.50
CA LEU A 141 -3.88 -6.15 -25.17
C LEU A 141 -2.98 -6.75 -24.07
N SER A 142 -2.59 -8.01 -24.22
CA SER A 142 -1.64 -8.67 -23.32
C SER A 142 -0.28 -7.96 -23.32
N ASP A 143 0.26 -7.66 -24.50
CA ASP A 143 1.56 -7.00 -24.67
C ASP A 143 1.54 -5.59 -24.06
N LYS A 144 0.53 -4.78 -24.40
CA LYS A 144 0.37 -3.42 -23.84
C LYS A 144 0.27 -3.43 -22.30
N LYS A 145 -0.39 -4.43 -21.73
CA LYS A 145 -0.54 -4.57 -20.27
C LYS A 145 0.52 -5.47 -19.62
N LYS A 146 1.60 -5.82 -20.35
CA LYS A 146 2.72 -6.65 -19.86
C LYS A 146 2.25 -7.99 -19.27
N GLY A 147 1.30 -8.64 -19.93
CA GLY A 147 0.72 -9.92 -19.53
C GLY A 147 -0.23 -9.90 -18.33
N ARG A 148 -0.56 -8.72 -17.77
CA ARG A 148 -1.39 -8.60 -16.55
C ARG A 148 -2.89 -8.40 -16.86
N VAL A 149 -3.43 -9.09 -17.85
CA VAL A 149 -4.85 -8.95 -18.26
C VAL A 149 -5.57 -10.28 -18.10
N ASN A 150 -6.68 -10.26 -17.38
CA ASN A 150 -7.59 -11.39 -17.39
C ASN A 150 -8.49 -11.31 -18.62
N LEU A 151 -8.08 -12.00 -19.70
CA LEU A 151 -8.79 -12.01 -20.98
C LEU A 151 -10.23 -12.55 -20.87
N LYS A 152 -10.57 -13.30 -19.80
CA LYS A 152 -11.91 -13.86 -19.59
C LYS A 152 -13.00 -12.79 -19.42
N HIS A 153 -12.65 -11.58 -19.01
CA HIS A 153 -13.63 -10.49 -18.82
C HIS A 153 -14.06 -9.81 -20.13
N TYR A 154 -13.33 -10.01 -21.23
CA TYR A 154 -13.61 -9.35 -22.50
C TYR A 154 -14.42 -10.29 -23.41
N LYS A 155 -15.75 -10.18 -23.34
CA LYS A 155 -16.68 -10.98 -24.14
C LYS A 155 -16.86 -10.34 -25.52
N GLY A 156 -15.96 -10.67 -26.43
CA GLY A 156 -16.06 -10.33 -27.85
C GLY A 156 -15.10 -9.23 -28.32
N ARG A 157 -15.05 -9.06 -29.64
CA ARG A 157 -14.13 -8.18 -30.36
C ARG A 157 -14.24 -6.70 -29.95
N GLU A 158 -15.46 -6.17 -29.87
CA GLU A 158 -15.71 -4.77 -29.51
C GLU A 158 -15.19 -4.42 -28.10
N ALA A 159 -15.34 -5.36 -27.15
CA ALA A 159 -14.83 -5.19 -25.79
C ALA A 159 -13.28 -5.13 -25.75
N LEU A 160 -12.61 -5.93 -26.58
CA LEU A 160 -11.15 -5.89 -26.73
C LEU A 160 -10.68 -4.58 -27.38
N ILE A 161 -11.31 -4.16 -28.48
CA ILE A 161 -10.98 -2.90 -29.16
C ILE A 161 -11.16 -1.71 -28.20
N THR A 162 -12.27 -1.68 -27.47
CA THR A 162 -12.54 -0.62 -26.47
C THR A 162 -11.48 -0.61 -25.38
N ALA A 163 -11.10 -1.78 -24.85
CA ALA A 163 -10.05 -1.90 -23.85
C ALA A 163 -8.67 -1.45 -24.37
N ILE A 164 -8.33 -1.79 -25.61
CA ILE A 164 -7.07 -1.36 -26.24
C ILE A 164 -7.06 0.15 -26.42
N ARG A 165 -8.15 0.74 -26.94
CA ARG A 165 -8.27 2.21 -27.09
C ARG A 165 -8.21 2.94 -25.75
N GLU A 166 -8.80 2.37 -24.70
CA GLU A 166 -8.71 2.92 -23.34
C GLU A 166 -7.26 2.91 -22.84
N VAL A 167 -6.52 1.82 -23.09
CA VAL A 167 -5.08 1.74 -22.75
C VAL A 167 -4.27 2.75 -23.55
N GLU A 168 -4.50 2.86 -24.85
CA GLU A 168 -3.81 3.82 -25.72
C GLU A 168 -4.07 5.27 -25.31
N SER A 169 -5.33 5.60 -25.01
CA SER A 169 -5.71 6.92 -24.49
C SER A 169 -5.01 7.25 -23.17
N LYS A 170 -4.89 6.26 -22.26
CA LYS A 170 -4.14 6.45 -21.01
C LYS A 170 -2.65 6.62 -21.27
N GLU A 171 -2.07 5.86 -22.20
CA GLU A 171 -0.66 5.98 -22.59
C GLU A 171 -0.35 7.34 -23.24
N THR A 172 -1.24 7.86 -24.10
CA THR A 172 -1.07 9.17 -24.73
C THR A 172 -1.20 10.30 -23.71
N ALA A 173 -2.22 10.26 -22.84
CA ALA A 173 -2.39 11.23 -21.75
C ALA A 173 -1.16 11.24 -20.82
N GLN A 174 -0.63 10.06 -20.49
CA GLN A 174 0.56 9.95 -19.65
C GLN A 174 1.83 10.47 -20.34
N LYS A 175 2.00 10.21 -21.64
CA LYS A 175 3.10 10.79 -22.44
C LYS A 175 3.01 12.32 -22.48
N ALA A 176 1.81 12.87 -22.70
CA ALA A 176 1.57 14.31 -22.70
C ALA A 176 1.91 14.92 -21.34
N PHE A 177 1.41 14.33 -20.25
CA PHE A 177 1.74 14.76 -18.88
C PHE A 177 3.25 14.74 -18.61
N ARG A 178 3.96 13.68 -19.03
CA ARG A 178 5.42 13.60 -18.87
C ARG A 178 6.16 14.67 -19.68
N LYS A 179 5.67 14.99 -20.88
CA LYS A 179 6.23 16.07 -21.71
C LYS A 179 6.04 17.42 -21.03
N GLU A 180 4.85 17.69 -20.49
CA GLU A 180 4.55 18.90 -19.73
C GLU A 180 5.40 18.99 -18.45
N ALA A 181 5.53 17.90 -17.71
CA ALA A 181 6.41 17.78 -16.54
C ALA A 181 7.87 18.09 -16.87
N ALA A 182 8.37 17.57 -17.99
CA ALA A 182 9.74 17.83 -18.45
C ALA A 182 9.93 19.30 -18.85
N LEU A 183 8.94 19.92 -19.51
CA LEU A 183 8.96 21.34 -19.85
C LEU A 183 8.93 22.23 -18.61
N ALA A 184 8.03 21.93 -17.66
CA ALA A 184 7.95 22.64 -16.38
C ALA A 184 9.26 22.53 -15.59
N THR A 185 9.89 21.35 -15.60
CA THR A 185 11.19 21.13 -14.95
C THR A 185 12.30 21.93 -15.61
N ARG A 186 12.36 21.94 -16.95
CA ARG A 186 13.35 22.75 -17.70
C ARG A 186 13.17 24.24 -17.40
N TRP A 187 11.93 24.73 -17.47
CA TRP A 187 11.60 26.11 -17.12
C TRP A 187 12.03 26.46 -15.71
N TYR A 188 11.78 25.58 -14.73
CA TYR A 188 12.21 25.78 -13.34
C TYR A 188 13.73 25.84 -13.22
N VAL A 189 14.47 24.97 -13.91
CA VAL A 189 15.95 24.96 -13.89
C VAL A 189 16.51 26.23 -14.51
N GLU A 190 15.99 26.67 -15.65
CA GLU A 190 16.41 27.90 -16.34
C GLU A 190 16.11 29.15 -15.51
N THR A 191 14.91 29.24 -14.94
CA THR A 191 14.51 30.36 -14.09
C THR A 191 15.08 30.29 -12.68
N ARG A 192 15.75 29.20 -12.30
CA ARG A 192 16.27 29.00 -10.93
C ARG A 192 17.25 30.09 -10.51
N GLU A 193 18.16 30.49 -11.40
CA GLU A 193 19.15 31.53 -11.10
C GLU A 193 18.51 32.92 -11.01
N GLU A 194 17.52 33.21 -11.86
CA GLU A 194 16.72 34.45 -11.75
C GLU A 194 15.88 34.47 -10.46
N LEU A 195 15.31 33.33 -10.06
CA LEU A 195 14.61 33.18 -8.79
C LEU A 195 15.55 33.35 -7.59
N LYS A 196 16.79 32.86 -7.68
CA LYS A 196 17.83 33.12 -6.66
C LYS A 196 18.19 34.61 -6.62
N TYR A 197 18.39 35.24 -7.78
CA TYR A 197 18.75 36.65 -7.88
C TYR A 197 17.64 37.56 -7.35
N SER A 198 16.39 37.33 -7.75
CA SER A 198 15.22 38.06 -7.26
C SER A 198 15.01 37.87 -5.76
N ARG A 199 15.21 36.66 -5.22
CA ARG A 199 15.21 36.42 -3.76
C ARG A 199 16.33 37.18 -3.06
N ALA A 200 17.54 37.20 -3.62
CA ALA A 200 18.66 37.96 -3.06
C ALA A 200 18.40 39.48 -3.09
N ALA A 201 17.83 39.99 -4.19
CA ALA A 201 17.44 41.40 -4.33
C ALA A 201 16.32 41.78 -3.35
N ALA A 202 15.28 40.96 -3.21
CA ALA A 202 14.21 41.17 -2.24
C ALA A 202 14.71 41.14 -0.79
N ARG A 203 15.68 40.27 -0.47
CA ARG A 203 16.36 40.27 0.84
C ARG A 203 17.16 41.55 1.06
N ARG A 204 17.88 42.06 0.06
CA ARG A 204 18.60 43.34 0.14
C ARG A 204 17.65 44.52 0.37
N ALA A 205 16.52 44.55 -0.33
CA ALA A 205 15.49 45.58 -0.16
C ALA A 205 14.80 45.53 1.22
N LYS A 206 14.61 44.33 1.79
CA LYS A 206 14.11 44.20 3.18
C LYS A 206 15.16 44.58 4.22
N ALA A 207 16.43 44.21 4.00
CA ALA A 207 17.53 44.56 4.90
C ALA A 207 17.82 46.07 4.91
N SER A 208 17.66 46.78 3.79
CA SER A 208 17.84 48.24 3.74
C SER A 208 16.78 49.02 4.51
N ARG A 209 15.62 48.41 4.82
CA ARG A 209 14.57 49.00 5.67
C ARG A 209 14.86 48.87 7.17
N ILE A 210 15.86 48.08 7.56
CA ILE A 210 16.33 47.94 8.94
C ILE A 210 17.58 48.81 9.11
N LYS A 211 17.40 50.14 9.00
CA LYS A 211 18.38 51.13 9.45
C LYS A 211 17.67 52.26 10.18
N HIS A 212 17.37 52.00 11.44
CA HIS A 212 17.74 52.88 12.55
C HIS A 212 17.85 52.04 13.83
N GLY A 213 19.08 51.68 14.23
CA GLY A 213 19.41 51.48 15.65
C GLY A 213 19.74 50.09 16.22
N GLY A 214 19.92 49.02 15.45
CA GLY A 214 20.21 47.68 16.03
C GLY A 214 21.38 46.96 15.35
N GLN A 215 22.40 46.58 16.12
CA GLN A 215 23.50 45.70 15.68
C GLN A 215 22.92 44.38 15.12
N VAL A 216 23.24 44.07 13.86
CA VAL A 216 22.91 42.78 13.25
C VAL A 216 24.00 41.77 13.66
N PRO A 217 23.66 40.69 14.37
CA PRO A 217 24.64 39.71 14.82
C PRO A 217 25.30 38.98 13.66
N ALA A 218 26.61 38.75 13.77
CA ALA A 218 27.48 38.16 12.74
C ALA A 218 27.18 36.70 12.37
N THR A 219 26.14 36.09 12.94
CA THR A 219 25.73 34.69 12.70
C THR A 219 24.86 34.50 11.45
N LEU A 220 24.51 35.57 10.72
CA LEU A 220 23.70 35.52 9.49
C LEU A 220 24.51 35.31 8.19
N ARG A 221 25.84 35.15 8.27
CA ARG A 221 26.67 34.63 7.16
C ARG A 221 26.61 33.10 7.18
N SER A 222 25.44 32.55 6.83
CA SER A 222 25.25 31.12 6.61
C SER A 222 25.59 30.79 5.15
N ASP A 223 26.39 29.76 4.95
CA ASP A 223 26.75 29.14 3.66
C ASP A 223 25.52 28.61 2.91
N HIS A 224 24.74 29.53 2.34
CA HIS A 224 23.36 29.32 1.89
C HIS A 224 23.14 28.54 0.58
N ASN A 225 24.12 27.77 0.10
CA ASN A 225 23.96 26.97 -1.12
C ASN A 225 24.03 25.45 -0.91
N ALA A 226 24.26 24.96 0.31
CA ALA A 226 24.26 23.51 0.59
C ALA A 226 22.90 22.95 1.04
N ASP A 227 21.96 23.79 1.52
CA ASP A 227 20.74 23.34 2.20
C ASP A 227 19.45 23.66 1.43
N ALA A 228 19.40 23.40 0.11
CA ALA A 228 18.09 23.25 -0.51
C ALA A 228 17.42 22.03 0.16
N PRO A 229 16.18 22.15 0.69
CA PRO A 229 15.53 21.02 1.33
C PRO A 229 15.42 19.90 0.30
N LYS A 230 16.20 18.83 0.48
CA LYS A 230 16.07 17.62 -0.31
C LYS A 230 14.74 16.98 0.06
N HIS A 231 13.95 16.64 -0.95
CA HIS A 231 12.73 15.90 -0.70
C HIS A 231 13.08 14.51 -0.20
N GLU A 232 12.38 14.02 0.81
CA GLU A 232 12.62 12.70 1.38
C GLU A 232 11.61 11.70 0.83
N LEU A 233 12.11 10.71 0.07
CA LEU A 233 11.32 9.57 -0.38
C LEU A 233 11.61 8.39 0.53
N ARG A 234 10.75 8.17 1.53
CA ARG A 234 10.89 7.07 2.48
C ARG A 234 10.07 5.87 2.03
N ILE A 235 10.73 4.73 1.81
CA ILE A 235 10.08 3.49 1.41
C ILE A 235 10.17 2.50 2.57
N LEU A 236 9.01 2.16 3.11
CA LEU A 236 8.83 1.18 4.18
C LEU A 236 8.43 -0.16 3.57
N TYR A 237 9.20 -1.22 3.80
CA TYR A 237 8.90 -2.54 3.22
C TYR A 237 9.09 -3.69 4.23
N SER A 238 8.25 -4.71 4.12
CA SER A 238 8.39 -5.93 4.92
C SER A 238 9.59 -6.75 4.45
N GLU A 239 10.64 -6.81 5.28
CA GLU A 239 11.82 -7.65 5.02
C GLU A 239 11.48 -9.14 5.12
N ALA A 240 10.58 -9.51 6.03
CA ALA A 240 10.12 -10.88 6.22
C ALA A 240 9.42 -11.46 4.98
N ASP A 241 8.78 -10.60 4.18
CA ASP A 241 8.09 -10.97 2.94
C ASP A 241 9.00 -10.93 1.70
N GLY A 242 10.30 -10.63 1.88
CA GLY A 242 11.28 -10.60 0.79
C GLY A 242 11.19 -9.37 -0.11
N TYR A 243 10.47 -8.32 0.29
CA TYR A 243 10.29 -7.12 -0.52
C TYR A 243 11.55 -6.25 -0.67
N GLY A 244 12.65 -6.58 0.02
CA GLY A 244 13.94 -5.89 -0.16
C GLY A 244 14.43 -5.91 -1.60
N LYS A 245 14.25 -7.03 -2.32
CA LYS A 245 14.62 -7.12 -3.76
C LYS A 245 13.73 -6.22 -4.63
N HIS A 246 12.43 -6.18 -4.33
CA HIS A 246 11.50 -5.33 -5.05
C HIS A 246 11.81 -3.85 -4.84
N PHE A 247 12.23 -3.45 -3.63
CA PHE A 247 12.75 -2.11 -3.36
C PHE A 247 13.98 -1.78 -4.21
N THR A 248 14.97 -2.68 -4.27
CA THR A 248 16.18 -2.43 -5.09
C THR A 248 15.85 -2.32 -6.58
N ASP A 249 14.94 -3.15 -7.07
CA ASP A 249 14.49 -3.09 -8.47
C ASP A 249 13.73 -1.78 -8.74
N LEU A 250 12.86 -1.35 -7.82
CA LEU A 250 12.12 -0.10 -7.90
C LEU A 250 13.06 1.12 -7.96
N VAL A 251 14.07 1.18 -7.08
CA VAL A 251 15.04 2.29 -7.06
C VAL A 251 15.86 2.30 -8.34
N LYS A 252 16.35 1.14 -8.78
CA LYS A 252 17.10 1.02 -10.03
C LYS A 252 16.26 1.46 -11.22
N ASP A 253 14.99 1.09 -11.27
CA ASP A 253 14.07 1.51 -12.33
C ASP A 253 13.86 3.03 -12.34
N LEU A 254 13.67 3.63 -11.16
CA LEU A 254 13.52 5.10 -11.00
C LEU A 254 14.79 5.86 -11.42
N GLU A 255 15.97 5.26 -11.25
CA GLU A 255 17.26 5.82 -11.63
C GLU A 255 17.59 5.66 -13.12
N THR A 256 17.29 4.50 -13.70
CA THR A 256 17.87 4.06 -14.98
C THR A 256 16.91 4.11 -16.16
N LEU A 257 15.61 3.91 -15.97
CA LEU A 257 14.67 3.82 -17.09
C LEU A 257 14.32 5.21 -17.62
N GLU A 258 14.70 5.55 -18.86
CA GLU A 258 14.45 6.86 -19.48
C GLU A 258 12.97 7.28 -19.44
N GLY A 259 12.04 6.33 -19.57
CA GLY A 259 10.60 6.61 -19.49
C GLY A 259 10.08 6.90 -18.07
N VAL A 260 10.84 6.54 -17.03
CA VAL A 260 10.44 6.64 -15.61
C VAL A 260 11.37 7.58 -14.83
N LYS A 261 12.49 7.98 -15.43
CA LYS A 261 13.55 8.78 -14.84
C LYS A 261 12.98 10.10 -14.34
N LEU A 262 13.09 10.32 -13.03
CA LEU A 262 12.72 11.58 -12.44
C LEU A 262 13.76 12.63 -12.85
N PRO A 263 13.36 13.76 -13.47
CA PRO A 263 14.29 14.74 -14.02
C PRO A 263 15.16 15.43 -12.96
N ASN A 264 14.82 15.29 -11.67
CA ASN A 264 15.54 15.85 -10.54
C ASN A 264 15.88 14.80 -9.47
N LEU A 265 16.27 13.58 -9.87
CA LEU A 265 16.53 12.50 -8.90
C LEU A 265 17.54 12.92 -7.81
N ASP A 266 18.54 13.72 -8.15
CA ASP A 266 19.56 14.26 -7.22
C ASP A 266 18.98 15.13 -6.08
N ALA A 267 17.76 15.62 -6.26
CA ALA A 267 17.03 16.40 -5.26
C ALA A 267 16.29 15.52 -4.24
N PHE A 268 16.18 14.21 -4.49
CA PHE A 268 15.53 13.26 -3.59
C PHE A 268 16.56 12.53 -2.74
N ASN A 269 16.25 12.40 -1.45
CA ASN A 269 16.91 11.48 -0.56
C ASN A 269 16.03 10.23 -0.43
N ILE A 270 16.42 9.14 -1.09
CA ILE A 270 15.69 7.87 -1.02
C ILE A 270 16.14 7.13 0.23
N VAL A 271 15.25 7.05 1.22
CA VAL A 271 15.51 6.36 2.49
C VAL A 271 14.75 5.05 2.49
N SER A 272 15.46 3.97 2.78
CA SER A 272 14.86 2.64 2.90
C SER A 272 14.74 2.28 4.39
N GLU A 273 13.56 1.86 4.81
CA GLU A 273 13.31 1.45 6.18
C GLU A 273 12.57 0.10 6.21
N PRO A 274 13.05 -0.88 6.98
CA PRO A 274 12.30 -2.11 7.17
C PRO A 274 11.03 -1.78 7.96
N TYR A 275 9.90 -2.32 7.51
CA TYR A 275 8.63 -2.16 8.21
C TYR A 275 8.73 -2.80 9.58
N THR A 276 8.71 -1.97 10.63
CA THR A 276 8.87 -2.48 11.99
C THR A 276 7.63 -3.25 12.40
N VAL A 277 7.76 -4.57 12.50
CA VAL A 277 6.72 -5.40 13.09
C VAL A 277 6.57 -5.01 14.56
N SER A 278 5.33 -4.90 15.03
CA SER A 278 5.08 -4.58 16.43
C SER A 278 5.73 -5.66 17.33
N LYS A 279 6.35 -5.25 18.44
CA LYS A 279 6.97 -6.20 19.39
C LYS A 279 5.97 -7.25 19.86
N GLU A 280 4.70 -6.88 19.95
CA GLU A 280 3.59 -7.76 20.35
C GLU A 280 3.32 -8.84 19.30
N SER A 281 3.20 -8.45 18.02
CA SER A 281 3.03 -9.40 16.90
C SER A 281 4.20 -10.36 16.81
N PHE A 282 5.43 -9.84 16.97
CA PHE A 282 6.64 -10.66 16.96
C PHE A 282 6.65 -11.70 18.08
N LEU A 283 6.34 -11.28 19.32
CA LEU A 283 6.23 -12.18 20.48
C LEU A 283 5.12 -13.20 20.30
N LEU A 284 3.95 -12.78 19.80
CA LEU A 284 2.83 -13.68 19.54
C LEU A 284 3.19 -14.72 18.48
N GLY A 285 3.85 -14.31 17.40
CA GLY A 285 4.41 -15.21 16.40
C GLY A 285 5.34 -16.25 17.03
N HIS A 286 6.29 -15.81 17.88
CA HIS A 286 7.19 -16.73 18.58
C HIS A 286 6.47 -17.71 19.51
N VAL A 287 5.47 -17.25 20.25
CA VAL A 287 4.67 -18.13 21.12
C VAL A 287 3.93 -19.18 20.29
N LEU A 288 3.33 -18.78 19.17
CA LEU A 288 2.66 -19.71 18.25
C LEU A 288 3.65 -20.72 17.63
N GLN A 289 4.85 -20.27 17.26
CA GLN A 289 5.90 -21.12 16.71
C GLN A 289 6.44 -22.14 17.74
N ILE A 290 6.69 -21.71 18.97
CA ILE A 290 7.11 -22.60 20.07
C ILE A 290 5.98 -23.60 20.37
N SER A 291 4.73 -23.14 20.39
CA SER A 291 3.56 -24.00 20.58
C SER A 291 3.45 -25.03 19.45
N PHE A 292 3.70 -24.65 18.20
CA PHE A 292 3.76 -25.57 17.07
C PHE A 292 4.77 -26.69 17.31
N TYR A 293 6.02 -26.37 17.65
CA TYR A 293 7.04 -27.39 17.91
C TYR A 293 6.70 -28.26 19.12
N GLY A 294 6.11 -27.67 20.18
CA GLY A 294 5.65 -28.41 21.34
C GLY A 294 4.55 -29.43 21.00
N VAL A 295 3.52 -29.01 20.27
CA VAL A 295 2.42 -29.88 19.82
C VAL A 295 2.93 -30.94 18.84
N LEU A 296 3.85 -30.57 17.93
CA LEU A 296 4.45 -31.50 16.99
C LEU A 296 5.29 -32.58 17.70
N ALA A 297 6.09 -32.20 18.71
CA ALA A 297 6.86 -33.14 19.51
C ALA A 297 5.94 -34.12 20.28
N LEU A 298 4.85 -33.61 20.88
CA LEU A 298 3.83 -34.43 21.54
C LEU A 298 3.16 -35.41 20.57
N ALA A 299 2.95 -35.00 19.31
CA ALA A 299 2.33 -35.84 18.29
C ALA A 299 3.26 -36.94 17.75
N ILE A 300 4.58 -36.69 17.67
CA ILE A 300 5.54 -37.64 17.10
C ILE A 300 6.06 -38.61 18.16
N MET A 301 6.33 -38.13 19.37
CA MET A 301 7.06 -38.89 20.39
C MET A 301 6.33 -38.89 21.76
N PRO A 302 5.05 -39.32 21.84
CA PRO A 302 4.33 -39.36 23.12
C PRO A 302 4.98 -40.31 24.14
N ASP A 303 5.74 -41.30 23.67
CA ASP A 303 6.34 -42.35 24.51
C ASP A 303 7.67 -41.95 25.14
N LEU A 304 8.35 -40.95 24.57
CA LEU A 304 9.62 -40.42 25.11
C LEU A 304 9.41 -39.46 26.29
N LEU A 305 8.16 -39.15 26.62
CA LEU A 305 7.79 -38.20 27.66
C LEU A 305 7.18 -38.99 28.84
N PRO A 306 8.02 -39.55 29.74
CA PRO A 306 7.55 -40.45 30.79
C PRO A 306 6.61 -39.76 31.80
N PHE A 307 6.70 -38.43 31.92
CA PHE A 307 5.86 -37.61 32.81
C PHE A 307 4.39 -37.51 32.35
N LEU A 308 4.05 -37.89 31.12
CA LEU A 308 2.67 -37.86 30.63
C LEU A 308 1.87 -39.04 31.22
N PRO A 309 0.67 -38.79 31.78
CA PRO A 309 -0.23 -39.87 32.19
C PRO A 309 -0.59 -40.79 31.01
N GLN A 310 -0.79 -42.09 31.30
CA GLN A 310 -1.07 -43.10 30.26
C GLN A 310 -2.33 -42.77 29.44
N ALA A 311 -3.35 -42.17 30.07
CA ALA A 311 -4.57 -41.72 29.40
C ALA A 311 -4.26 -40.70 28.28
N VAL A 312 -3.40 -39.72 28.55
CA VAL A 312 -3.01 -38.69 27.58
C VAL A 312 -2.19 -39.30 26.44
N ARG A 313 -1.26 -40.22 26.74
CA ARG A 313 -0.50 -40.93 25.71
C ARG A 313 -1.41 -41.71 24.76
N ASN A 314 -2.40 -42.42 25.30
CA ASN A 314 -3.38 -43.15 24.49
C ASN A 314 -4.24 -42.21 23.64
N PHE A 315 -4.65 -41.07 24.19
CA PHE A 315 -5.35 -40.02 23.43
C PHE A 315 -4.50 -39.50 22.28
N LEU A 316 -3.24 -39.10 22.54
CA LEU A 316 -2.32 -38.59 21.52
C LEU A 316 -2.07 -39.61 20.40
N ARG A 317 -1.94 -40.89 20.73
CA ARG A 317 -1.81 -41.99 19.75
C ARG A 317 -3.08 -42.14 18.90
N THR A 318 -4.25 -42.06 19.53
CA THR A 318 -5.55 -42.28 18.86
C THR A 318 -5.96 -41.09 17.99
N ARG A 319 -5.64 -39.87 18.43
CA ARG A 319 -6.01 -38.61 17.76
C ARG A 319 -4.82 -37.93 17.08
N ARG A 320 -3.75 -38.68 16.76
CA ARG A 320 -2.50 -38.14 16.22
C ARG A 320 -2.69 -37.22 15.02
N GLY A 321 -3.59 -37.59 14.09
CA GLY A 321 -3.91 -36.75 12.93
C GLY A 321 -4.48 -35.37 13.28
N LEU A 322 -5.33 -35.30 14.31
CA LEU A 322 -5.91 -34.04 14.79
C LEU A 322 -4.86 -33.16 15.47
N VAL A 323 -3.98 -33.76 16.28
CA VAL A 323 -2.87 -33.05 16.93
C VAL A 323 -1.90 -32.49 15.89
N LEU A 324 -1.54 -33.29 14.87
CA LEU A 324 -0.71 -32.83 13.76
C LEU A 324 -1.36 -31.69 12.98
N SER A 325 -2.65 -31.81 12.65
CA SER A 325 -3.40 -30.73 11.97
C SER A 325 -3.40 -29.44 12.78
N THR A 326 -3.57 -29.53 14.10
CA THR A 326 -3.51 -28.37 15.01
C THR A 326 -2.11 -27.75 15.01
N ALA A 327 -1.05 -28.58 15.00
CA ALA A 327 0.32 -28.10 14.90
C ALA A 327 0.52 -27.31 13.59
N PHE A 328 0.12 -27.85 12.44
CA PHE A 328 0.23 -27.15 11.16
C PHE A 328 -0.55 -25.83 11.15
N MET A 329 -1.74 -25.79 11.76
CA MET A 329 -2.50 -24.55 11.90
C MET A 329 -1.75 -23.49 12.73
N LEU A 330 -1.12 -23.89 13.85
CA LEU A 330 -0.29 -22.99 14.66
C LEU A 330 0.91 -22.44 13.87
N ASN A 331 1.55 -23.26 13.04
CA ASN A 331 2.63 -22.82 12.17
C ASN A 331 2.16 -21.78 11.13
N MET A 332 0.98 -22.00 10.53
CA MET A 332 0.41 -21.03 9.58
C MET A 332 0.02 -19.72 10.24
N LEU A 333 -0.63 -19.77 11.41
CA LEU A 333 -0.97 -18.58 12.20
C LEU A 333 0.28 -17.83 12.67
N SER A 334 1.34 -18.55 13.05
CA SER A 334 2.62 -17.94 13.41
C SER A 334 3.19 -17.10 12.27
N ARG A 335 3.14 -17.61 11.04
CA ARG A 335 3.62 -16.89 9.86
C ARG A 335 2.71 -15.69 9.56
N SER A 336 1.40 -15.89 9.54
CA SER A 336 0.45 -14.83 9.21
C SER A 336 0.49 -13.63 10.17
N VAL A 337 0.85 -13.85 11.44
CA VAL A 337 0.97 -12.77 12.44
C VAL A 337 2.21 -11.89 12.20
N VAL A 338 3.28 -12.46 11.65
CA VAL A 338 4.53 -11.74 11.38
C VAL A 338 4.52 -11.10 10.00
N GLN A 339 3.85 -11.72 9.03
CA GLN A 339 3.69 -11.20 7.68
C GLN A 339 2.73 -10.01 7.67
N THR A 340 3.25 -8.84 7.31
CA THR A 340 2.44 -7.62 7.18
C THR A 340 2.05 -7.37 5.73
N ASN A 341 2.80 -7.92 4.76
CA ASN A 341 2.71 -7.60 3.33
C ASN A 341 2.70 -6.07 3.09
N ALA A 342 3.30 -5.31 4.00
CA ALA A 342 3.31 -3.86 3.94
C ALA A 342 4.43 -3.41 3.00
N PHE A 343 4.05 -2.60 2.01
CA PHE A 343 4.96 -1.83 1.19
C PHE A 343 4.34 -0.44 1.05
N GLU A 344 4.96 0.53 1.70
CA GLU A 344 4.46 1.88 1.83
C GLU A 344 5.50 2.88 1.32
N VAL A 345 5.03 3.87 0.55
CA VAL A 345 5.87 4.92 0.00
C VAL A 345 5.41 6.24 0.57
N TYR A 346 6.32 6.96 1.21
CA TYR A 346 6.12 8.26 1.80
C TYR A 346 6.95 9.30 1.06
N PHE A 347 6.33 10.46 0.80
CA PHE A 347 6.98 11.62 0.21
C PHE A 347 6.89 12.79 1.18
N ASP A 348 8.03 13.25 1.71
CA ASP A 348 8.10 14.29 2.76
C ASP A 348 7.16 14.00 3.94
N ASP A 349 7.25 12.78 4.50
CA ASP A 349 6.38 12.24 5.55
C ASP A 349 4.89 12.04 5.19
N GLU A 350 4.48 12.30 3.94
CA GLU A 350 3.13 12.09 3.46
C GLU A 350 2.99 10.72 2.77
N LEU A 351 2.05 9.89 3.21
CA LEU A 351 1.81 8.56 2.61
C LEU A 351 1.18 8.73 1.21
N ILE A 352 1.96 8.43 0.16
CA ILE A 352 1.49 8.47 -1.22
C ILE A 352 1.01 7.10 -1.72
N TYR A 353 1.55 6.01 -1.17
CA TYR A 353 1.18 4.66 -1.57
C TYR A 353 1.21 3.67 -0.41
N SER A 354 0.25 2.75 -0.34
CA SER A 354 0.27 1.62 0.60
C SER A 354 -0.34 0.38 -0.05
N THR A 355 0.38 -0.75 -0.03
CA THR A 355 -0.12 -2.04 -0.53
C THR A 355 -1.46 -2.43 0.09
N MET A 356 -1.70 -2.07 1.35
CA MET A 356 -2.95 -2.39 2.05
C MET A 356 -4.15 -1.70 1.40
N LYS A 357 -3.97 -0.50 0.83
CA LYS A 357 -5.01 0.21 0.09
C LYS A 357 -5.26 -0.39 -1.30
N PHE A 358 -4.22 -0.97 -1.92
CA PHE A 358 -4.26 -1.52 -3.28
C PHE A 358 -4.36 -3.06 -3.30
N ALA A 359 -5.06 -3.65 -2.34
CA ALA A 359 -5.34 -5.10 -2.27
C ALA A 359 -4.07 -5.98 -2.35
N GLY A 360 -2.96 -5.53 -1.75
CA GLY A 360 -1.70 -6.27 -1.73
C GLY A 360 -0.89 -6.21 -3.03
N ARG A 361 -1.33 -5.43 -4.03
CA ARG A 361 -0.53 -5.21 -5.24
C ARG A 361 0.71 -4.38 -4.88
N LEU A 362 1.88 -4.77 -5.39
CA LEU A 362 3.11 -3.97 -5.24
C LEU A 362 3.12 -2.80 -6.24
N PRO A 363 3.69 -1.64 -5.86
CA PRO A 363 3.72 -0.48 -6.73
C PRO A 363 4.71 -0.69 -7.86
N THR A 364 4.36 -0.29 -9.08
CA THR A 364 5.31 -0.26 -10.20
C THR A 364 6.14 1.03 -10.16
N SER A 365 7.35 0.99 -10.70
CA SER A 365 8.23 2.16 -10.84
C SER A 365 7.54 3.32 -11.55
N GLU A 366 6.80 3.01 -12.60
CA GLU A 366 5.94 3.96 -13.31
C GLU A 366 4.86 4.61 -12.44
N MET A 367 4.18 3.83 -11.60
CA MET A 367 3.13 4.34 -10.71
C MET A 367 3.72 5.29 -9.67
N VAL A 368 4.85 4.90 -9.05
CA VAL A 368 5.55 5.74 -8.06
C VAL A 368 6.07 7.01 -8.71
N SER A 369 6.68 6.93 -9.89
CA SER A 369 7.19 8.10 -10.62
C SER A 369 6.06 9.08 -10.96
N ASN A 370 4.92 8.60 -11.47
CA ASN A 370 3.78 9.47 -11.76
C ASN A 370 3.23 10.15 -10.49
N MET A 371 3.05 9.40 -9.39
CA MET A 371 2.62 9.96 -8.09
C MET A 371 3.59 11.01 -7.56
N LEU A 372 4.90 10.79 -7.73
CA LEU A 372 5.92 11.75 -7.32
C LEU A 372 5.88 12.99 -8.19
N LEU A 373 5.81 12.84 -9.51
CA LEU A 373 5.72 13.97 -10.45
C LEU A 373 4.51 14.83 -10.14
N GLU A 374 3.33 14.22 -9.98
CA GLU A 374 2.10 14.91 -9.59
C GLU A 374 2.30 15.72 -8.31
N ARG A 375 2.87 15.12 -7.26
CA ARG A 375 3.08 15.80 -5.98
C ARG A 375 4.17 16.88 -6.02
N THR A 376 5.26 16.68 -6.76
CA THR A 376 6.35 17.66 -6.87
C THR A 376 5.97 18.83 -7.75
N ILE A 377 5.39 18.56 -8.93
CA ILE A 377 5.05 19.60 -9.91
C ILE A 377 3.93 20.44 -9.35
N LEU A 378 2.87 19.85 -8.80
CA LEU A 378 1.77 20.64 -8.23
C LEU A 378 2.24 21.50 -7.06
N LYS A 379 3.09 20.98 -6.16
CA LYS A 379 3.60 21.78 -5.02
C LYS A 379 4.49 22.93 -5.49
N ASP A 380 5.45 22.67 -6.40
CA ASP A 380 6.37 23.70 -6.88
C ASP A 380 5.67 24.73 -7.78
N TYR A 381 4.76 24.29 -8.64
CA TYR A 381 3.99 25.16 -9.54
C TYR A 381 2.99 26.01 -8.76
N ALA A 382 2.25 25.43 -7.80
CA ALA A 382 1.35 26.20 -6.93
C ALA A 382 2.14 27.24 -6.11
N ALA A 383 3.32 26.88 -5.60
CA ALA A 383 4.19 27.80 -4.87
C ALA A 383 4.80 28.91 -5.75
N ALA A 384 5.01 28.64 -7.04
CA ALA A 384 5.47 29.64 -8.01
C ALA A 384 4.33 30.58 -8.43
N MET A 385 3.17 30.03 -8.81
CA MET A 385 1.98 30.78 -9.22
C MET A 385 1.42 31.65 -8.10
N GLY A 386 1.29 31.12 -6.88
CA GLY A 386 0.84 31.88 -5.72
C GLY A 386 1.72 33.10 -5.42
N ARG A 387 3.01 33.06 -5.78
CA ARG A 387 3.92 34.20 -5.61
C ARG A 387 3.82 35.24 -6.72
N GLN A 388 3.54 34.84 -7.96
CA GLN A 388 3.29 35.80 -9.05
C GLN A 388 2.02 36.62 -8.80
N VAL A 389 0.95 35.98 -8.31
CA VAL A 389 -0.31 36.68 -8.00
C VAL A 389 -0.11 37.71 -6.88
N VAL A 390 0.62 37.36 -5.82
CA VAL A 390 0.91 38.30 -4.71
C VAL A 390 1.86 39.42 -5.15
N GLY A 391 2.82 39.14 -6.03
CA GLY A 391 3.71 40.14 -6.61
C GLY A 391 2.99 41.14 -7.52
N ALA A 392 2.05 40.68 -8.34
CA ALA A 392 1.24 41.55 -9.20
C ALA A 392 0.27 42.43 -8.39
N ALA A 393 -0.32 41.90 -7.32
CA ALA A 393 -1.25 42.65 -6.46
C ALA A 393 -0.59 43.73 -5.58
N THR A 394 0.74 43.72 -5.45
CA THR A 394 1.49 44.68 -4.61
C THR A 394 2.35 45.66 -5.40
N ALA A 395 2.28 45.62 -6.73
CA ALA A 395 2.89 46.65 -7.57
C ALA A 395 2.11 47.97 -7.38
N PRO A 396 2.75 49.07 -6.95
CA PRO A 396 2.08 50.36 -6.83
C PRO A 396 1.66 50.84 -8.21
N LEU A 397 0.38 51.19 -8.34
CA LEU A 397 -0.18 51.85 -9.52
C LEU A 397 0.51 53.19 -9.81
#